data_AF-A0A7Y3JEV5-F1
#
_entry.id   AF-A0A7Y3JEV5-F1
#
_cell.length_a   1.000
_cell.length_b   1.000
_cell.length_c   1.000
_cell.angle_alpha   90.00
_cell.angle_beta   90.00
_cell.angle_gamma   90.00
#
_symmetry.space_group_name_H-M   'P 1'
#
loop_
_entity.id
_entity.type
_entity.pdbx_description
1 polymer ?
#
loop_
_entity_poly.entity_id
_entity_poly.type
_entity_poly.pdbx_seq_one_letter_code
_entity_poly.pdbx_strand_id
1 'polypeptide(L)'
;MSVQTHQQTANFIWSICNLLRGPYKRNEYRKVILPLTILRRFDCILEPSKAKVLVEFDKLKGKSENIISAQLRTITGVPFYNLSKLTFKKLLDDPNQIAPNLNSYINSFSPNVRQIFEKLEFGIQVTKMNEKNLLFNVVKKFASDEVDLSPANIDNLQMGYVFEELIRIGAEQSNEEAGEHFTPREVIKLMVNLLLSPETDLRKSHVVKTIYD
;
A
#
# COMPACT_ATOMS: atom_id res chain seq x y z
N MET A 1 22.37 -12.27 3.68
CA MET A 1 21.61 -11.03 3.48
C MET A 1 20.91 -10.71 4.78
N SER A 2 21.16 -9.55 5.40
CA SER A 2 20.52 -9.21 6.67
C SER A 2 19.02 -9.11 6.45
N VAL A 3 18.24 -9.91 7.17
CA VAL A 3 16.78 -9.74 7.23
C VAL A 3 16.55 -8.35 7.81
N GLN A 4 16.18 -7.37 6.98
CA GLN A 4 15.79 -6.06 7.47
C GLN A 4 14.61 -6.26 8.41
N THR A 5 14.71 -5.75 9.64
CA THR A 5 13.57 -5.80 10.54
C THR A 5 12.49 -4.86 10.03
N HIS A 6 11.21 -5.21 10.20
CA HIS A 6 10.08 -4.35 9.80
C HIS A 6 10.22 -2.91 10.34
N GLN A 7 10.81 -2.73 11.53
CA GLN A 7 11.15 -1.42 12.09
C GLN A 7 12.18 -0.65 11.24
N GLN A 8 13.24 -1.31 10.75
CA GLN A 8 14.23 -0.66 9.88
C GLN A 8 13.58 -0.21 8.57
N THR A 9 12.77 -1.06 7.95
CA THR A 9 12.04 -0.70 6.72
C THR A 9 11.05 0.44 6.97
N ALA A 10 10.27 0.39 8.06
CA ALA A 10 9.34 1.45 8.41
C ALA A 10 10.05 2.79 8.69
N ASN A 11 11.15 2.76 9.44
CA ASN A 11 11.96 3.95 9.71
C ASN A 11 12.59 4.52 8.44
N PHE A 12 13.04 3.66 7.53
CA PHE A 12 13.56 4.08 6.24
C PHE A 12 12.48 4.74 5.37
N ILE A 13 11.31 4.11 5.23
CA ILE A 13 10.16 4.67 4.52
C ILE A 13 9.76 6.01 5.15
N TRP A 14 9.72 6.08 6.47
CA TRP A 14 9.41 7.31 7.19
C TRP A 14 10.47 8.39 7.02
N SER A 15 11.75 8.03 6.82
CA SER A 15 12.80 9.01 6.51
C SER A 15 12.52 9.80 5.23
N ILE A 16 11.73 9.26 4.30
CA ILE A 16 11.32 9.93 3.06
C ILE A 16 10.45 11.17 3.36
N CYS A 17 9.76 11.22 4.52
CA CYS A 17 9.06 12.40 5.02
C CYS A 17 9.94 13.65 5.07
N ASN A 18 11.26 13.50 5.19
CA ASN A 18 12.18 14.63 5.24
C ASN A 18 12.10 15.48 3.96
N LEU A 19 11.71 14.90 2.82
CA LEU A 19 11.46 15.61 1.56
C LEU A 19 10.20 16.48 1.60
N LEU A 20 9.29 16.23 2.53
CA LEU A 20 8.01 16.95 2.68
C LEU A 20 8.12 18.13 3.66
N ARG A 21 9.27 18.33 4.30
CA ARG A 21 9.49 19.42 5.26
C ARG A 21 9.26 20.78 4.63
N GLY A 22 8.51 21.63 5.32
CA GLY A 22 8.10 22.95 4.84
C GLY A 22 6.67 22.93 4.34
N PRO A 23 6.38 22.47 3.10
CA PRO A 23 5.03 22.51 2.53
C PRO A 23 3.97 21.65 3.24
N TYR A 24 4.41 20.68 4.05
CA TYR A 24 3.55 19.82 4.85
C TYR A 24 3.86 19.96 6.34
N LYS A 25 2.80 19.95 7.16
CA LYS A 25 2.93 19.78 8.61
C LYS A 25 3.26 18.33 8.93
N ARG A 26 3.90 18.08 10.08
CA ARG A 26 4.31 16.72 10.51
C ARG A 26 3.13 15.73 10.54
N ASN A 27 2.00 16.15 11.07
CA ASN A 27 0.76 15.35 11.09
C ASN A 27 0.16 15.07 9.69
N GLU A 28 0.58 15.80 8.65
CA GLU A 28 0.15 15.55 7.27
C GLU A 28 1.06 14.57 6.52
N TYR A 29 2.27 14.27 7.02
CA TYR A 29 3.20 13.37 6.31
C TYR A 29 2.60 11.99 6.06
N ARG A 30 1.79 11.48 7.01
CA ARG A 30 1.08 10.20 6.86
C ARG A 30 0.19 10.15 5.62
N LYS A 31 -0.41 11.27 5.21
CA LYS A 31 -1.29 11.37 4.05
C LYS A 31 -0.56 11.15 2.72
N VAL A 32 0.77 11.30 2.71
CA VAL A 32 1.60 11.08 1.52
C VAL A 32 2.28 9.71 1.59
N ILE A 33 2.88 9.39 2.74
CA ILE A 33 3.75 8.22 2.89
C ILE A 33 2.96 6.92 2.89
N LEU A 34 1.80 6.90 3.54
CA LEU A 34 0.99 5.68 3.63
C LEU A 34 0.46 5.27 2.23
N PRO A 35 -0.17 6.17 1.43
CA PRO A 35 -0.60 5.80 0.08
C PRO A 35 0.57 5.40 -0.83
N LEU A 36 1.72 6.07 -0.76
CA LEU A 36 2.88 5.71 -1.60
C LEU A 36 3.47 4.35 -1.24
N THR A 37 3.49 4.01 0.05
CA THR A 37 3.94 2.67 0.51
C THR A 37 2.98 1.58 0.02
N ILE A 38 1.67 1.83 0.10
CA ILE A 38 0.64 0.94 -0.43
C ILE A 38 0.79 0.77 -1.95
N LEU A 39 0.96 1.88 -2.67
CA LEU A 39 1.14 1.88 -4.13
C LEU A 39 2.38 1.10 -4.54
N ARG A 40 3.50 1.29 -3.83
CA ARG A 40 4.74 0.57 -4.10
C ARG A 40 4.60 -0.92 -3.82
N ARG A 41 3.92 -1.33 -2.74
CA ARG A 41 3.64 -2.76 -2.47
C ARG A 41 2.80 -3.38 -3.57
N PHE A 42 1.74 -2.71 -4.03
CA PHE A 42 0.94 -3.20 -5.16
C PHE A 42 1.74 -3.33 -6.45
N ASP A 43 2.58 -2.34 -6.75
CA ASP A 43 3.47 -2.36 -7.92
C ASP A 43 4.43 -3.56 -7.87
N CYS A 44 5.13 -3.78 -6.75
CA CYS A 44 6.05 -4.90 -6.57
C CYS A 44 5.36 -6.28 -6.68
N ILE A 45 4.11 -6.41 -6.21
CA ILE A 45 3.33 -7.65 -6.36
C ILE A 45 2.98 -7.91 -7.83
N LEU A 46 2.64 -6.88 -8.58
CA LEU A 46 2.19 -7.03 -9.97
C LEU A 46 3.33 -7.06 -10.98
N GLU A 47 4.50 -6.52 -10.65
CA GLU A 47 5.67 -6.40 -11.54
C GLU A 47 5.98 -7.68 -12.34
N PRO A 48 6.02 -8.89 -11.74
CA PRO A 48 6.32 -10.12 -12.48
C PRO A 48 5.22 -10.54 -13.47
N SER A 49 3.96 -10.19 -13.18
CA SER A 49 2.79 -10.59 -13.98
C SER A 49 2.40 -9.58 -15.07
N LYS A 50 2.95 -8.36 -15.01
CA LYS A 50 2.50 -7.20 -15.79
C LYS A 50 2.53 -7.42 -17.30
N ALA A 51 3.63 -7.99 -17.82
CA ALA A 51 3.76 -8.25 -19.25
C ALA A 51 2.67 -9.22 -19.75
N LYS A 52 2.36 -10.25 -18.97
CA LYS A 52 1.29 -11.22 -19.29
C LYS A 52 -0.09 -10.58 -19.23
N VAL A 53 -0.34 -9.75 -18.22
CA VAL A 53 -1.60 -9.00 -18.06
C VAL A 53 -1.87 -8.10 -19.26
N LEU A 54 -0.86 -7.34 -19.74
CA LEU A 54 -1.03 -6.44 -20.88
C LEU A 54 -1.31 -7.19 -22.19
N VAL A 55 -0.56 -8.29 -22.44
CA VAL A 55 -0.78 -9.14 -23.63
C VAL A 55 -2.18 -9.75 -23.61
N GLU A 56 -2.63 -10.27 -22.46
CA GLU A 56 -3.95 -10.87 -22.38
C GLU A 56 -5.05 -9.82 -22.45
N PHE A 57 -4.89 -8.67 -21.80
CA PHE A 57 -5.83 -7.56 -21.90
C PHE A 57 -6.06 -7.12 -23.35
N ASP A 58 -5.00 -7.06 -24.17
CA ASP A 58 -5.10 -6.74 -25.59
C ASP A 58 -5.95 -7.76 -26.38
N LYS A 59 -5.90 -9.06 -26.02
CA LYS A 59 -6.73 -10.11 -26.65
C LYS A 59 -8.18 -10.11 -26.17
N LEU A 60 -8.44 -9.58 -24.98
CA LEU A 60 -9.77 -9.57 -24.38
C LEU A 60 -10.56 -8.29 -24.69
N LYS A 61 -9.99 -7.36 -25.46
CA LYS A 61 -10.68 -6.16 -25.94
C LYS A 61 -11.98 -6.55 -26.66
N GLY A 62 -13.11 -6.05 -26.14
CA GLY A 62 -14.45 -6.34 -26.66
C GLY A 62 -15.24 -7.38 -25.86
N LYS A 63 -14.65 -8.05 -24.87
CA LYS A 63 -15.39 -8.90 -23.92
C LYS A 63 -15.99 -8.07 -22.79
N SER A 64 -16.92 -8.68 -22.04
CA SER A 64 -17.50 -8.03 -20.86
C SER A 64 -16.46 -7.83 -19.75
N GLU A 65 -16.61 -6.76 -18.97
CA GLU A 65 -15.67 -6.40 -17.90
C GLU A 65 -15.52 -7.52 -16.85
N ASN A 66 -16.59 -8.27 -16.58
CA ASN A 66 -16.55 -9.39 -15.64
C ASN A 66 -15.58 -10.50 -16.09
N ILE A 67 -15.59 -10.83 -17.38
CA ILE A 67 -14.69 -11.84 -17.95
C ILE A 67 -13.25 -11.33 -17.91
N ILE A 68 -13.03 -10.06 -18.30
CA ILE A 68 -11.72 -9.42 -18.26
C ILE A 68 -11.16 -9.47 -16.83
N SER A 69 -11.93 -9.00 -15.86
CA SER A 69 -11.53 -8.95 -14.45
C SER A 69 -11.20 -10.34 -13.89
N ALA A 70 -12.03 -11.36 -14.17
CA ALA A 70 -11.80 -12.73 -13.71
C ALA A 70 -10.51 -13.33 -14.29
N GLN A 71 -10.26 -13.15 -15.59
CA GLN A 71 -9.05 -13.69 -16.22
C GLN A 71 -7.80 -12.97 -15.74
N LEU A 72 -7.83 -11.64 -15.62
CA LEU A 72 -6.69 -10.87 -15.15
C LEU A 72 -6.32 -11.21 -13.70
N ARG A 73 -7.30 -11.38 -12.80
CA ARG A 73 -7.06 -11.83 -11.42
C ARG A 73 -6.47 -13.24 -11.36
N THR A 74 -6.84 -14.11 -12.30
CA THR A 74 -6.25 -15.44 -12.42
C THR A 74 -4.77 -15.36 -12.82
N ILE A 75 -4.41 -14.45 -13.72
CA ILE A 75 -3.03 -14.25 -14.17
C ILE A 75 -2.16 -13.63 -13.07
N THR A 76 -2.69 -12.64 -12.33
CA THR A 76 -1.95 -11.97 -11.26
C THR A 76 -1.86 -12.81 -9.99
N GLY A 77 -2.76 -13.79 -9.80
CA GLY A 77 -2.83 -14.62 -8.59
C GLY A 77 -3.33 -13.85 -7.36
N VAL A 78 -3.79 -12.62 -7.54
CA VAL A 78 -4.27 -11.71 -6.47
C VAL A 78 -5.57 -11.03 -6.90
N PRO A 79 -6.41 -10.53 -5.97
CA PRO A 79 -7.74 -10.01 -6.30
C PRO A 79 -7.71 -8.61 -6.97
N PHE A 80 -6.59 -8.22 -7.57
CA PHE A 80 -6.40 -6.92 -8.22
C PHE A 80 -5.44 -7.04 -9.41
N TYR A 81 -5.45 -6.03 -10.27
CA TYR A 81 -4.61 -5.92 -11.45
C TYR A 81 -4.37 -4.45 -11.80
N ASN A 82 -3.42 -4.19 -12.70
CA ASN A 82 -3.15 -2.87 -13.25
C ASN A 82 -3.01 -2.96 -14.77
N LEU A 83 -3.68 -2.07 -15.48
CA LEU A 83 -3.72 -2.02 -16.96
C LEU A 83 -2.79 -0.95 -17.56
N SER A 84 -2.03 -0.25 -16.73
CA SER A 84 -1.12 0.78 -17.20
C SER A 84 0.08 0.17 -17.90
N LYS A 85 0.47 0.76 -19.02
CA LYS A 85 1.73 0.45 -19.72
C LYS A 85 2.95 1.00 -18.95
N LEU A 86 2.72 1.95 -18.04
CA LEU A 86 3.75 2.53 -17.18
C LEU A 86 4.06 1.58 -16.02
N THR A 87 5.32 1.44 -15.65
CA THR A 87 5.74 0.87 -14.37
C THR A 87 6.06 2.01 -13.41
N PHE A 88 6.11 1.74 -12.10
CA PHE A 88 6.45 2.77 -11.13
C PHE A 88 7.82 3.42 -11.43
N LYS A 89 8.80 2.63 -11.91
CA LYS A 89 10.09 3.14 -12.39
C LYS A 89 9.97 4.03 -13.63
N LYS A 90 9.15 3.64 -14.62
CA LYS A 90 8.91 4.43 -15.85
C LYS A 90 8.18 5.75 -15.61
N LEU A 91 7.55 5.94 -14.45
CA LEU A 91 6.98 7.24 -14.07
C LEU A 91 8.04 8.34 -13.98
N LEU A 92 9.30 7.97 -13.80
CA LEU A 92 10.43 8.90 -13.70
C LEU A 92 11.00 9.33 -15.06
N ASP A 93 10.58 8.69 -16.16
CA ASP A 93 11.11 8.95 -17.50
C ASP A 93 10.67 10.32 -18.04
N ASP A 94 9.51 10.82 -17.59
CA ASP A 94 9.00 12.17 -17.91
C ASP A 94 8.68 12.96 -16.63
N PRO A 95 9.68 13.69 -16.09
CA PRO A 95 9.51 14.49 -14.88
C PRO A 95 8.45 15.58 -14.99
N ASN A 96 8.23 16.14 -16.19
CA ASN A 96 7.28 17.24 -16.39
C ASN A 96 5.83 16.76 -16.36
N GLN A 97 5.60 15.48 -16.71
CA GLN A 97 4.28 14.85 -16.71
C GLN A 97 4.06 13.90 -15.54
N ILE A 98 4.88 13.98 -14.49
CA ILE A 98 4.83 13.00 -13.40
C ILE A 98 3.49 12.96 -12.66
N ALA A 99 2.85 14.11 -12.40
CA ALA A 99 1.54 14.16 -11.77
C ALA A 99 0.44 13.48 -12.62
N PRO A 100 0.22 13.87 -13.90
CA PRO A 100 -0.77 13.18 -14.74
C PRO A 100 -0.42 11.71 -14.98
N ASN A 101 0.87 11.36 -15.14
CA ASN A 101 1.31 9.97 -15.29
C ASN A 101 1.02 9.13 -14.05
N LEU A 102 1.29 9.65 -12.85
CA LEU A 102 1.01 8.96 -11.59
C LEU A 102 -0.50 8.79 -11.36
N ASN A 103 -1.30 9.82 -11.63
CA ASN A 103 -2.75 9.73 -11.53
C ASN A 103 -3.33 8.73 -12.55
N SER A 104 -2.84 8.74 -13.79
CA SER A 104 -3.20 7.75 -14.81
C SER A 104 -2.80 6.33 -14.39
N TYR A 105 -1.63 6.17 -13.77
CA TYR A 105 -1.15 4.90 -13.24
C TYR A 105 -2.08 4.34 -12.16
N ILE A 106 -2.47 5.19 -11.20
CA ILE A 106 -3.42 4.84 -10.12
C ILE A 106 -4.79 4.49 -10.70
N ASN A 107 -5.28 5.30 -11.65
CA ASN A 107 -6.58 5.10 -12.29
C ASN A 107 -6.64 3.86 -13.21
N SER A 108 -5.50 3.28 -13.54
CA SER A 108 -5.40 2.04 -14.31
C SER A 108 -5.46 0.77 -13.44
N PHE A 109 -5.51 0.90 -12.11
CA PHE A 109 -5.74 -0.25 -11.23
C PHE A 109 -7.21 -0.71 -11.27
N SER A 110 -7.43 -1.95 -10.83
CA SER A 110 -8.79 -2.49 -10.64
C SER A 110 -9.63 -1.65 -9.65
N PRO A 111 -10.97 -1.64 -9.77
CA PRO A 111 -11.85 -0.76 -8.98
C PRO A 111 -11.63 -0.80 -7.47
N ASN A 112 -11.39 -1.99 -6.90
CA ASN A 112 -11.10 -2.17 -5.48
C ASN A 112 -9.86 -1.42 -5.00
N VAL A 113 -8.79 -1.37 -5.80
CA VAL A 113 -7.57 -0.64 -5.45
C VAL A 113 -7.75 0.86 -5.65
N ARG A 114 -8.43 1.28 -6.71
CA ARG A 114 -8.75 2.70 -6.95
C ARG A 114 -9.53 3.30 -5.78
N GLN A 115 -10.53 2.58 -5.29
CA GLN A 115 -11.33 3.01 -4.14
C GLN A 115 -10.48 3.24 -2.87
N ILE A 116 -9.39 2.49 -2.68
CA ILE A 116 -8.46 2.71 -1.55
C ILE A 116 -7.81 4.09 -1.68
N PHE A 117 -7.29 4.43 -2.86
CA PHE A 117 -6.63 5.72 -3.10
C PHE A 117 -7.59 6.91 -3.07
N GLU A 118 -8.85 6.70 -3.49
CA GLU A 118 -9.92 7.70 -3.35
C GLU A 118 -10.21 7.99 -1.87
N LYS A 119 -10.38 6.95 -1.04
CA LYS A 119 -10.61 7.10 0.41
C LYS A 119 -9.42 7.72 1.15
N LEU A 120 -8.21 7.52 0.64
CA LEU A 120 -6.99 8.15 1.17
C LEU A 120 -6.77 9.56 0.61
N GLU A 121 -7.66 10.05 -0.26
CA GLU A 121 -7.59 11.36 -0.91
C GLU A 121 -6.25 11.61 -1.61
N PHE A 122 -5.61 10.55 -2.13
CA PHE A 122 -4.22 10.64 -2.56
C PHE A 122 -4.02 11.58 -3.76
N GLY A 123 -5.03 11.69 -4.65
CA GLY A 123 -4.99 12.64 -5.78
C GLY A 123 -4.78 14.10 -5.34
N ILE A 124 -5.36 14.51 -4.21
CA ILE A 124 -5.16 15.85 -3.63
C ILE A 124 -3.68 16.02 -3.23
N GLN A 125 -3.09 14.98 -2.65
CA GLN A 125 -1.69 14.99 -2.24
C GLN A 125 -0.74 15.00 -3.44
N VAL A 126 -1.06 14.30 -4.53
CA VAL A 126 -0.30 14.35 -5.79
C VAL A 126 -0.27 15.79 -6.33
N THR A 127 -1.41 16.47 -6.39
CA THR A 127 -1.50 17.87 -6.83
C THR A 127 -0.68 18.80 -5.93
N LYS A 128 -0.86 18.73 -4.61
CA LYS A 128 -0.13 19.55 -3.64
C LYS A 128 1.38 19.32 -3.71
N MET A 129 1.85 18.08 -3.85
CA MET A 129 3.28 17.78 -4.03
C MET A 129 3.81 18.32 -5.37
N ASN A 130 3.02 18.28 -6.44
CA ASN A 130 3.42 18.77 -7.75
C ASN A 130 3.58 20.29 -7.75
N GLU A 131 2.60 21.04 -7.20
CA GLU A 131 2.65 22.50 -7.06
C GLU A 131 3.87 22.99 -6.25
N LYS A 132 4.35 22.15 -5.34
CA LYS A 132 5.51 22.43 -4.48
C LYS A 132 6.82 21.87 -5.03
N ASN A 133 6.82 21.31 -6.25
CA ASN A 133 7.98 20.69 -6.90
C ASN A 133 8.63 19.55 -6.08
N LEU A 134 7.83 18.85 -5.26
CA LEU A 134 8.28 17.74 -4.42
C LEU A 134 8.01 16.37 -5.03
N LEU A 135 6.96 16.26 -5.85
CA LEU A 135 6.42 14.99 -6.32
C LEU A 135 7.49 14.08 -6.96
N PHE A 136 8.31 14.63 -7.85
CA PHE A 136 9.35 13.86 -8.53
C PHE A 136 10.38 13.27 -7.57
N ASN A 137 10.88 14.07 -6.63
CA ASN A 137 11.88 13.61 -5.66
C ASN A 137 11.33 12.53 -4.74
N VAL A 138 10.06 12.68 -4.32
CA VAL A 138 9.38 11.70 -3.47
C VAL A 138 9.17 10.38 -4.23
N VAL A 139 8.58 10.41 -5.43
CA VAL A 139 8.36 9.21 -6.25
C VAL A 139 9.69 8.54 -6.59
N LYS A 140 10.74 9.32 -6.92
CA LYS A 140 12.08 8.79 -7.18
C LYS A 140 12.64 8.01 -5.99
N LYS A 141 12.42 8.48 -4.76
CA LYS A 141 12.89 7.78 -3.56
C LYS A 141 12.09 6.50 -3.28
N PHE A 142 10.79 6.47 -3.60
CA PHE A 142 9.98 5.23 -3.52
C PHE A 142 10.26 4.23 -4.65
N ALA A 143 10.74 4.70 -5.79
CA ALA A 143 11.07 3.88 -6.94
C ALA A 143 12.50 3.30 -6.86
N SER A 144 13.31 3.73 -5.90
CA SER A 144 14.66 3.18 -5.72
C SER A 144 14.59 1.71 -5.29
N ASP A 145 15.62 0.96 -5.64
CA ASP A 145 15.75 -0.45 -5.23
C ASP A 145 15.98 -0.61 -3.71
N GLU A 146 16.21 0.50 -2.99
CA GLU A 146 16.24 0.52 -1.52
C GLU A 146 14.84 0.28 -0.92
N VAL A 147 13.76 0.53 -1.68
CA VAL A 147 12.37 0.24 -1.31
C VAL A 147 11.88 -0.98 -2.09
N ASP A 148 12.49 -2.14 -1.82
CA ASP A 148 11.99 -3.42 -2.30
C ASP A 148 10.93 -3.96 -1.32
N LEU A 149 9.66 -3.67 -1.64
CA LEU A 149 8.50 -4.21 -0.94
C LEU A 149 7.91 -5.41 -1.68
N SER A 150 8.70 -6.19 -2.41
CA SER A 150 8.24 -7.43 -3.02
C SER A 150 7.97 -8.51 -1.97
N PRO A 151 7.06 -9.47 -2.24
CA PRO A 151 6.84 -10.62 -1.35
C PRO A 151 8.08 -11.49 -1.12
N ALA A 152 9.10 -11.40 -1.99
CA ALA A 152 10.35 -12.13 -1.85
C ALA A 152 11.28 -11.52 -0.79
N ASN A 153 11.27 -10.19 -0.64
CA ASN A 153 12.07 -9.49 0.35
C ASN A 153 11.32 -9.28 1.68
N ILE A 154 10.03 -8.89 1.60
CA ILE A 154 9.17 -8.64 2.76
C ILE A 154 7.89 -9.48 2.60
N ASP A 155 7.74 -10.50 3.42
CA ASP A 155 6.53 -11.32 3.44
C ASP A 155 5.29 -10.52 3.88
N ASN A 156 4.09 -11.09 3.74
CA ASN A 156 2.85 -10.40 4.05
C ASN A 156 2.70 -10.04 5.53
N LEU A 157 3.24 -10.86 6.45
CA LEU A 157 3.18 -10.60 7.88
C LEU A 157 4.09 -9.44 8.25
N GLN A 158 5.34 -9.45 7.76
CA GLN A 158 6.27 -8.34 7.94
C GLN A 158 5.74 -7.04 7.31
N MET A 159 5.12 -7.11 6.13
CA MET A 159 4.50 -5.94 5.53
C MET A 159 3.37 -5.37 6.39
N GLY A 160 2.59 -6.25 7.06
CA GLY A 160 1.60 -5.84 8.06
C GLY A 160 2.23 -5.05 9.20
N TYR A 161 3.35 -5.53 9.76
CA TYR A 161 4.09 -4.80 10.80
C TYR A 161 4.65 -3.47 10.30
N VAL A 162 5.15 -3.41 9.06
CA VAL A 162 5.62 -2.14 8.47
C VAL A 162 4.48 -1.12 8.39
N PHE A 163 3.29 -1.52 7.93
CA PHE A 163 2.14 -0.62 7.87
C PHE A 163 1.67 -0.16 9.24
N GLU A 164 1.59 -1.06 10.22
CA GLU A 164 1.22 -0.71 11.59
C GLU A 164 2.21 0.27 12.20
N GLU A 165 3.50 0.08 11.99
CA GLU A 165 4.53 0.98 12.49
C GLU A 165 4.44 2.36 11.83
N LEU A 166 4.18 2.44 10.52
CA LEU A 166 3.94 3.71 9.82
C LEU A 166 2.69 4.43 10.35
N ILE A 167 1.62 3.69 10.67
CA ILE A 167 0.40 4.24 11.28
C ILE A 167 0.71 4.75 12.68
N ARG A 168 1.44 3.98 13.51
CA ARG A 168 1.85 4.37 14.86
C ARG A 168 2.66 5.67 14.84
N ILE A 169 3.72 5.73 14.04
CA ILE A 169 4.56 6.93 13.91
C ILE A 169 3.72 8.13 13.42
N GLY A 170 2.82 7.90 12.46
CA GLY A 170 1.93 8.93 11.93
C GLY A 170 0.91 9.44 12.96
N ALA A 171 0.43 8.57 13.86
CA ALA A 171 -0.46 8.92 14.97
C ALA A 171 0.29 9.70 16.05
N GLU A 172 1.50 9.29 16.42
CA GLU A 172 2.34 10.03 17.40
C GLU A 172 2.70 11.44 16.94
N GLN A 173 2.72 11.69 15.63
CA GLN A 173 2.97 13.03 15.08
C GLN A 173 1.70 13.89 14.95
N SER A 174 0.51 13.30 14.99
CA SER A 174 -0.72 14.05 15.21
C SER A 174 -0.90 14.22 16.71
N ASN A 175 -0.93 15.46 17.21
CA ASN A 175 -1.25 15.76 18.61
C ASN A 175 -2.75 15.51 18.93
N GLU A 176 -3.39 14.60 18.19
CA GLU A 176 -4.75 14.08 18.34
C GLU A 176 -4.67 12.86 19.28
N GLU A 177 -5.71 12.60 20.06
CA GLU A 177 -5.68 11.62 21.16
C GLU A 177 -5.17 10.24 20.69
N ALA A 178 -4.00 9.82 21.18
CA ALA A 178 -3.29 8.63 20.70
C ALA A 178 -4.11 7.32 20.80
N GLY A 179 -5.13 7.28 21.67
CA GLY A 179 -6.00 6.13 21.88
C GLY A 179 -7.04 5.89 20.77
N GLU A 180 -7.42 6.91 19.99
CA GLU A 180 -8.42 6.76 18.92
C GLU A 180 -7.84 6.17 17.63
N HIS A 181 -6.51 6.18 17.48
CA HIS A 181 -5.86 5.92 16.19
C HIS A 181 -5.03 4.64 16.12
N PHE A 182 -4.55 4.11 17.26
CA PHE A 182 -3.72 2.91 17.27
C PHE A 182 -3.88 2.11 18.56
N THR A 183 -4.04 0.78 18.43
CA THR A 183 -4.02 -0.16 19.56
C THR A 183 -2.83 -1.10 19.40
N PRO A 184 -1.87 -1.13 20.34
CA PRO A 184 -0.72 -2.03 20.25
C PRO A 184 -1.15 -3.50 20.14
N ARG A 185 -0.40 -4.31 19.37
CA ARG A 185 -0.74 -5.73 19.16
C ARG A 185 -0.82 -6.56 20.43
N GLU A 186 -0.02 -6.24 21.44
CA GLU A 186 -0.08 -6.92 22.74
C GLU A 186 -1.42 -6.68 23.42
N VAL A 187 -1.96 -5.46 23.31
CA VAL A 187 -3.29 -5.09 23.80
C VAL A 187 -4.36 -5.80 22.97
N ILE A 188 -4.26 -5.82 21.63
CA ILE A 188 -5.19 -6.57 20.77
C ILE A 188 -5.19 -8.06 21.15
N LYS A 189 -4.00 -8.66 21.33
CA LYS A 189 -3.84 -10.06 21.70
C LYS A 189 -4.46 -10.34 23.08
N LEU A 190 -4.25 -9.44 24.04
CA LEU A 190 -4.88 -9.55 25.36
C LEU A 190 -6.40 -9.44 25.25
N MET A 191 -6.93 -8.45 24.53
CA MET A 191 -8.36 -8.26 24.31
C MET A 191 -9.00 -9.51 23.66
N VAL A 192 -8.37 -10.06 22.62
CA VAL A 192 -8.83 -11.29 21.96
C VAL A 192 -8.78 -12.48 22.92
N ASN A 193 -7.71 -12.65 23.68
CA ASN A 193 -7.59 -13.72 24.66
C ASN A 193 -8.64 -13.63 25.78
N LEU A 194 -8.94 -12.41 26.24
CA LEU A 194 -9.97 -12.17 27.25
C LEU A 194 -11.37 -12.42 26.68
N LEU A 195 -11.65 -11.94 25.47
CA LEU A 195 -12.91 -12.14 24.78
C LEU A 195 -13.21 -13.63 24.56
N LEU A 196 -12.20 -14.41 24.17
CA LEU A 196 -12.32 -15.84 23.90
C LEU A 196 -12.02 -16.74 25.12
N SER A 197 -11.75 -16.15 26.29
CA SER A 197 -11.48 -16.89 27.53
C SER A 197 -12.59 -17.90 27.90
N PRO A 198 -13.90 -17.60 27.77
CA PRO A 198 -14.98 -18.55 28.07
C PRO A 198 -15.03 -19.76 27.12
N GLU A 199 -14.43 -19.64 25.94
CA GLU A 199 -14.49 -20.65 24.88
C GLU A 199 -13.45 -21.76 25.11
N THR A 200 -13.80 -22.71 25.98
CA THR A 200 -12.89 -23.79 26.42
C THR A 200 -12.57 -24.84 25.34
N ASP A 201 -13.37 -24.91 24.28
CA ASP A 201 -13.26 -25.88 23.18
C ASP A 201 -12.47 -25.37 21.98
N LEU A 202 -12.21 -24.06 21.87
CA LEU A 202 -11.40 -23.47 20.77
C LEU A 202 -9.96 -23.98 20.73
N ARG A 203 -9.48 -24.60 21.83
CA ARG A 203 -8.17 -25.26 21.88
C ARG A 203 -8.18 -26.68 21.28
N LYS A 204 -9.35 -27.22 20.95
CA LYS A 204 -9.51 -28.55 20.34
C LYS A 204 -9.41 -28.43 18.82
N SER A 205 -8.80 -29.43 18.20
CA SER A 205 -8.70 -29.51 16.75
C SER A 205 -10.08 -29.67 16.10
N HIS A 206 -10.30 -29.10 14.91
CA HIS A 206 -11.55 -29.15 14.13
C HIS A 206 -12.77 -28.41 14.72
N VAL A 207 -12.59 -27.57 15.73
CA VAL A 207 -13.66 -26.68 16.22
C VAL A 207 -13.66 -25.40 15.38
N VAL A 208 -14.77 -25.12 14.71
CA VAL A 208 -15.02 -23.88 13.97
C VAL A 208 -16.15 -23.15 14.67
N LYS A 209 -15.95 -21.87 15.01
CA LYS A 209 -16.97 -21.01 15.59
C LYS A 209 -17.10 -19.73 14.77
N THR A 210 -18.33 -19.33 14.50
CA THR A 210 -18.65 -18.02 13.94
C THR A 210 -18.65 -17.01 15.09
N ILE A 211 -18.08 -15.84 14.82
CA ILE A 211 -18.23 -14.65 15.66
C ILE A 211 -19.21 -13.75 14.90
N TYR A 212 -20.16 -13.11 15.58
CA TYR A 212 -21.28 -12.31 15.06
C TYR A 212 -22.64 -13.01 14.84
N ASP A 213 -22.85 -14.18 15.44
CA ASP A 213 -24.19 -14.79 15.58
C ASP A 213 -24.80 -14.47 16.96
#